data_AF-A0A0D2Y420-F1
#
_entry.id   AF-A0A0D2Y420-F1
#
_cell.length_a   1.000
_cell.length_b   1.000
_cell.length_c   1.000
_cell.angle_alpha   90.00
_cell.angle_beta   90.00
_cell.angle_gamma   90.00
#
_symmetry.space_group_name_H-M   'P 1'
#
loop_
_entity.id
_entity.type
_entity.pdbx_description
1 polymer ?
#
loop_
_entity_poly.entity_id
_entity_poly.type
_entity_poly.pdbx_seq_one_letter_code
_entity_poly.pdbx_strand_id
1 'polypeptide(L)'
;MSKEQEKFHLTFMLQQNGKIEEVGQGVLVDKKMYLNLSDAPVQGYRFLGWYFKYPSEEGHLGLVSMVSDDPPALNWIFVDKDTHMVTFGGKKDTIGHVIGPWGWTADERFLTLQGDHDSFVAVRDEEGKWAVYWDPEGDIEEEIDDEERCQPVRLRRRPQLGMESSYVKK
;
A
#
# COMPACT_ATOMS: atom_id res chain seq x y z
N MET A 1 15.79 9.01 -15.31
CA MET A 1 14.56 8.30 -14.91
C MET A 1 13.77 9.23 -14.02
N SER A 2 12.49 9.47 -14.30
CA SER A 2 11.65 10.27 -13.36
C SER A 2 11.45 9.46 -12.09
N LYS A 3 11.43 10.10 -10.92
CA LYS A 3 11.23 9.45 -9.61
C LYS A 3 9.93 8.64 -9.53
N GLU A 4 8.92 9.07 -10.28
CA GLU A 4 7.64 8.37 -10.42
C GLU A 4 7.78 6.97 -11.04
N GLN A 5 8.84 6.74 -11.83
CA GLN A 5 9.11 5.49 -12.52
C GLN A 5 10.03 4.55 -11.72
N GLU A 6 10.50 4.97 -10.56
CA GLU A 6 11.29 4.12 -9.67
C GLU A 6 10.37 3.08 -9.03
N LYS A 7 10.70 1.80 -9.26
CA LYS A 7 9.99 0.69 -8.61
C LYS A 7 10.44 0.56 -7.16
N PHE A 8 9.52 0.25 -6.27
CA PHE A 8 9.80 0.05 -4.86
C PHE A 8 8.95 -1.07 -4.27
N HIS A 9 9.50 -1.72 -3.26
CA HIS A 9 8.74 -2.57 -2.35
C HIS A 9 8.20 -1.74 -1.19
N LEU A 10 7.13 -2.23 -0.57
CA LEU A 10 6.65 -1.71 0.70
C LEU A 10 7.07 -2.62 1.85
N THR A 11 7.55 -1.98 2.91
CA THR A 11 7.69 -2.55 4.24
C THR A 11 6.90 -1.70 5.23
N PHE A 12 6.60 -2.21 6.41
CA PHE A 12 5.77 -1.48 7.38
C PHE A 12 6.62 -1.08 8.56
N MET A 13 6.33 0.06 9.15
CA MET A 13 6.88 0.43 10.44
C MET A 13 5.78 0.33 11.47
N LEU A 14 6.01 -0.44 12.53
CA LEU A 14 5.14 -0.56 13.69
C LEU A 14 5.84 -0.03 14.94
N GLN A 15 5.06 0.50 15.88
CA GLN A 15 5.57 0.79 17.21
C GLN A 15 5.45 -0.46 18.08
N GLN A 16 6.58 -1.03 18.51
CA GLN A 16 6.64 -2.15 19.42
C GLN A 16 7.53 -1.79 20.61
N ASN A 17 7.02 -1.96 21.84
CA ASN A 17 7.76 -1.67 23.08
C ASN A 17 8.40 -0.26 23.12
N GLY A 18 7.68 0.75 22.62
CA GLY A 18 8.15 2.14 22.57
C GLY A 18 9.22 2.43 21.50
N LYS A 19 9.48 1.49 20.58
CA LYS A 19 10.38 1.68 19.44
C LYS A 19 9.63 1.50 18.13
N ILE A 20 9.94 2.33 17.15
CA ILE A 20 9.43 2.16 15.79
C ILE A 20 10.39 1.21 15.06
N GLU A 21 9.89 0.04 14.69
CA GLU A 21 10.66 -1.02 14.03
C GLU A 21 10.06 -1.32 12.66
N GLU A 22 10.94 -1.68 11.72
CA GLU A 22 10.51 -2.10 10.39
C GLU A 22 10.14 -3.58 10.42
N VAL A 23 8.89 -3.86 10.09
CA VAL A 23 8.25 -5.17 10.18
C VAL A 23 7.71 -5.58 8.83
N GLY A 24 8.03 -6.81 8.44
CA GLY A 24 7.41 -7.49 7.31
C GLY A 24 7.48 -6.76 5.96
N GLN A 25 6.71 -7.30 5.01
CA GLN A 25 6.61 -6.80 3.64
C GLN A 25 5.15 -6.67 3.21
N GLY A 26 4.85 -5.75 2.32
CA GLY A 26 3.54 -5.67 1.68
C GLY A 26 3.33 -6.81 0.71
N VAL A 27 2.22 -7.52 0.83
CA VAL A 27 1.78 -8.55 -0.11
C VAL A 27 0.33 -8.31 -0.52
N LEU A 28 0.02 -8.62 -1.77
CA LEU A 28 -1.30 -8.44 -2.38
C LEU A 28 -1.95 -9.82 -2.56
N VAL A 29 -3.13 -10.00 -1.97
CA VAL A 29 -3.90 -11.27 -1.98
C VAL A 29 -5.38 -10.92 -2.05
N ASP A 30 -6.13 -11.56 -2.95
CA ASP A 30 -7.60 -11.50 -2.98
C ASP A 30 -8.21 -10.10 -2.76
N LYS A 31 -7.72 -9.11 -3.51
CA LYS A 31 -8.15 -7.70 -3.43
C LYS A 31 -7.82 -7.00 -2.11
N LYS A 32 -6.82 -7.46 -1.37
CA LYS A 32 -6.36 -6.83 -0.13
C LYS A 32 -4.85 -6.67 -0.12
N MET A 33 -4.38 -5.61 0.54
CA MET A 33 -2.99 -5.49 0.95
C MET A 33 -2.84 -6.04 2.37
N TYR A 34 -1.89 -6.95 2.53
CA TYR A 34 -1.53 -7.54 3.81
C TYR A 34 -0.09 -7.20 4.19
N LEU A 35 0.15 -7.12 5.50
CA LEU A 35 1.46 -7.14 6.11
C LEU A 35 1.89 -8.61 6.29
N ASN A 36 2.93 -9.01 5.58
CA ASN A 36 3.55 -10.33 5.68
C ASN A 36 4.62 -10.32 6.78
N LEU A 37 4.27 -10.85 7.97
CA LEU A 37 5.16 -11.00 9.11
C LEU A 37 5.82 -12.38 9.12
N SER A 38 6.95 -12.52 9.82
CA SER A 38 7.64 -13.81 9.94
C SER A 38 6.87 -14.85 10.76
N ASP A 39 6.07 -14.40 11.74
CA ASP A 39 5.24 -15.21 12.63
C ASP A 39 3.78 -15.35 12.16
N ALA A 40 3.34 -14.49 11.23
CA ALA A 40 2.07 -14.57 10.52
C ALA A 40 2.28 -14.43 9.00
N PRO A 41 2.87 -15.43 8.34
CA PRO A 41 3.21 -15.35 6.93
C PRO A 41 1.95 -15.34 6.06
N VAL A 42 1.94 -14.46 5.05
CA VAL A 42 0.87 -14.35 4.06
C VAL A 42 1.44 -14.69 2.68
N GLN A 43 0.93 -15.77 2.08
CA GLN A 43 1.29 -16.15 0.72
C GLN A 43 0.54 -15.26 -0.28
N GLY A 44 1.28 -14.45 -1.02
CA GLY A 44 0.71 -13.49 -1.95
C GLY A 44 1.75 -12.91 -2.89
N TYR A 45 1.31 -12.00 -3.75
CA TYR A 45 2.22 -11.29 -4.63
C TYR A 45 2.90 -10.16 -3.85
N ARG A 46 4.22 -10.20 -3.72
CA ARG A 46 4.95 -9.13 -3.01
C ARG A 46 4.70 -7.80 -3.73
N PHE A 47 4.29 -6.79 -2.97
CA PHE A 47 4.09 -5.46 -3.50
C PHE A 47 5.37 -5.00 -4.21
N LEU A 48 5.22 -4.67 -5.48
CA LEU A 48 6.23 -4.03 -6.29
C LEU A 48 5.55 -2.94 -7.10
N GLY A 49 5.66 -1.70 -6.64
CA GLY A 49 4.88 -0.60 -7.16
C GLY A 49 5.71 0.57 -7.63
N TRP A 50 5.06 1.43 -8.39
CA TRP A 50 5.57 2.71 -8.89
C TRP A 50 4.37 3.60 -9.25
N TYR A 51 4.64 4.83 -9.67
CA TYR A 51 3.59 5.81 -9.87
C TYR A 51 3.26 5.99 -11.35
N PHE A 52 1.97 6.21 -11.62
CA PHE A 52 1.48 6.66 -12.91
C PHE A 52 0.49 7.78 -12.73
N LYS A 53 0.41 8.68 -13.71
CA LYS A 53 -0.69 9.64 -13.78
C LYS A 53 -2.01 8.87 -13.93
N TYR A 54 -2.88 8.98 -12.94
CA TYR A 54 -4.19 8.36 -12.98
C TYR A 54 -5.04 9.03 -14.09
N PRO A 55 -5.71 8.24 -14.96
CA PRO A 55 -6.42 8.76 -16.13
C PRO A 55 -7.78 9.38 -15.74
N SER A 56 -7.69 10.56 -15.10
CA SER A 56 -8.77 11.47 -14.68
C SER A 56 -8.43 12.91 -15.10
N GLU A 57 -9.41 13.82 -15.03
CA GLU A 57 -9.20 15.24 -15.34
C GLU A 57 -8.21 15.90 -14.36
N GLU A 58 -8.35 15.61 -13.07
CA GLU A 58 -7.46 16.11 -12.01
C GLU A 58 -6.03 15.57 -12.17
N GLY A 59 -5.89 14.39 -12.77
CA GLY A 59 -4.60 13.84 -13.14
C GLY A 59 -3.73 13.49 -11.94
N HIS A 60 -4.35 13.02 -10.85
CA HIS A 60 -3.69 12.57 -9.63
C HIS A 60 -2.52 11.65 -9.91
N LEU A 61 -1.51 11.72 -9.04
CA LEU A 61 -0.49 10.68 -9.01
C LEU A 61 -1.12 9.42 -8.41
N GLY A 62 -1.27 8.40 -9.24
CA GLY A 62 -1.81 7.10 -8.86
C GLY A 62 -0.69 6.10 -8.58
N LEU A 63 -0.98 5.11 -7.74
CA LEU A 63 -0.07 4.02 -7.42
C LEU A 63 -0.50 2.76 -8.16
N VAL A 64 0.45 2.06 -8.78
CA VAL A 64 0.22 0.75 -9.37
C VAL A 64 1.14 -0.29 -8.75
N SER A 65 0.75 -1.55 -8.80
CA SER A 65 1.62 -2.67 -8.47
C SER A 65 1.38 -3.86 -9.39
N MET A 66 2.44 -4.63 -9.64
CA MET A 66 2.28 -5.97 -10.19
C MET A 66 1.51 -6.83 -9.18
N VAL A 67 0.60 -7.68 -9.67
CA VAL A 67 -0.24 -8.55 -8.82
C VAL A 67 -0.22 -10.02 -9.25
N SER A 68 0.40 -10.31 -10.38
CA SER A 68 0.59 -11.65 -10.95
C SER A 68 1.73 -11.58 -11.97
N ASP A 69 2.53 -12.64 -12.04
CA ASP A 69 3.56 -12.80 -13.08
C ASP A 69 3.07 -13.66 -14.26
N ASP A 70 2.07 -14.52 -14.07
CA ASP A 70 1.54 -15.39 -15.12
C ASP A 70 0.01 -15.59 -15.00
N PRO A 71 -0.80 -14.92 -15.84
CA PRO A 71 -0.39 -13.87 -16.77
C PRO A 71 0.12 -12.62 -16.02
N PRO A 72 1.07 -11.85 -16.58
CA PRO A 72 1.49 -10.59 -15.99
C PRO A 72 0.31 -9.63 -15.84
N ALA A 73 0.04 -9.16 -14.63
CA ALA A 73 -1.05 -8.24 -14.36
C ALA A 73 -0.58 -7.04 -13.53
N LEU A 74 -0.97 -5.85 -13.99
CA LEU A 74 -0.71 -4.58 -13.33
C LEU A 74 -2.05 -3.97 -12.90
N ASN A 75 -2.19 -3.64 -11.62
CA ASN A 75 -3.39 -3.05 -11.07
C ASN A 75 -3.09 -1.72 -10.37
N TRP A 76 -4.11 -0.86 -10.31
CA TRP A 76 -4.11 0.33 -9.47
C TRP A 76 -4.28 -0.10 -8.02
N ILE A 77 -3.59 0.61 -7.13
CA ILE A 77 -3.79 0.55 -5.69
C ILE A 77 -4.68 1.72 -5.31
N PHE A 78 -5.71 1.45 -4.53
CA PHE A 78 -6.70 2.42 -4.11
C PHE A 78 -7.31 1.99 -2.78
N VAL A 79 -8.06 2.88 -2.14
CA VAL A 79 -8.77 2.58 -0.91
C VAL A 79 -10.26 2.43 -1.20
N ASP A 80 -10.84 1.31 -0.78
CA ASP A 80 -12.28 1.12 -0.81
C ASP A 80 -12.94 2.18 0.09
N LYS A 81 -13.95 2.90 -0.41
CA LYS A 81 -14.52 4.05 0.30
C LYS A 81 -15.52 3.63 1.38
N ASP A 82 -16.05 2.41 1.28
CA ASP A 82 -17.07 1.91 2.18
C ASP A 82 -16.40 1.06 3.28
N THR A 83 -15.31 0.35 2.96
CA THR A 83 -14.59 -0.49 3.94
C THR A 83 -13.23 0.08 4.37
N HIS A 84 -12.78 1.20 3.81
CA HIS A 84 -11.47 1.82 4.08
C HIS A 84 -10.25 0.95 3.78
N MET A 85 -10.44 -0.19 3.12
CA MET A 85 -9.38 -1.17 2.91
C MET A 85 -8.47 -0.75 1.76
N VAL A 86 -7.15 -0.88 1.95
CA VAL A 86 -6.19 -0.75 0.85
C VAL A 86 -6.32 -1.98 -0.06
N THR A 87 -6.84 -1.75 -1.26
CA THR A 87 -7.20 -2.77 -2.24
C THR A 87 -6.52 -2.51 -3.59
N PHE A 88 -6.76 -3.38 -4.57
CA PHE A 88 -6.17 -3.28 -5.90
C PHE A 88 -7.09 -3.78 -7.01
N GLY A 89 -6.99 -3.17 -8.20
CA GLY A 89 -7.85 -3.56 -9.32
C GLY A 89 -7.60 -2.80 -10.61
N GLY A 90 -8.41 -3.13 -11.61
CA GLY A 90 -8.39 -2.42 -12.89
C GLY A 90 -9.06 -1.05 -12.75
N LYS A 91 -8.93 -0.19 -13.77
CA LYS A 91 -9.50 1.17 -13.77
C LYS A 91 -11.02 1.22 -13.50
N LYS A 92 -11.78 0.19 -13.88
CA LYS A 92 -13.22 0.14 -13.60
C LYS A 92 -13.52 -0.09 -12.11
N ASP A 93 -12.63 -0.79 -11.41
CA ASP A 93 -12.78 -1.16 -10.01
C ASP A 93 -12.47 0.04 -9.10
N THR A 94 -11.80 1.07 -9.61
CA THR A 94 -11.41 2.27 -8.84
C THR A 94 -12.49 3.37 -8.84
N ILE A 95 -13.59 3.19 -9.59
CA ILE A 95 -14.60 4.24 -9.77
C ILE A 95 -15.36 4.48 -8.46
N GLY A 96 -15.35 5.72 -7.98
CA GLY A 96 -16.04 6.11 -6.74
C GLY A 96 -15.27 5.80 -5.45
N HIS A 97 -14.05 5.28 -5.58
CA HIS A 97 -13.14 4.96 -4.47
C HIS A 97 -12.06 6.04 -4.31
N VAL A 98 -11.27 5.95 -3.24
CA VAL A 98 -10.17 6.90 -2.99
C VAL A 98 -8.94 6.46 -3.77
N ILE A 99 -8.66 7.16 -4.86
CA ILE A 99 -7.61 6.80 -5.83
C ILE A 99 -6.30 7.57 -5.66
N GLY A 100 -6.26 8.52 -4.74
CA GLY A 100 -5.11 9.38 -4.53
C GLY A 100 -5.47 10.80 -4.04
N PRO A 101 -4.52 11.75 -4.16
CA PRO A 101 -3.19 11.54 -4.73
C PRO A 101 -2.33 10.63 -3.85
N TRP A 102 -1.76 9.58 -4.44
CA TRP A 102 -0.67 8.83 -3.82
C TRP A 102 0.63 9.62 -3.96
N GLY A 103 1.55 9.44 -3.01
CA GLY A 103 2.81 10.16 -3.04
C GLY A 103 3.83 9.61 -2.07
N TRP A 104 4.72 10.48 -1.62
CA TRP A 104 5.72 10.15 -0.64
C TRP A 104 6.07 11.36 0.23
N THR A 105 6.61 11.10 1.42
CA THR A 105 7.13 12.13 2.32
C THR A 105 8.33 12.87 1.72
N ALA A 106 8.61 14.09 2.17
CA ALA A 106 9.71 14.91 1.61
C ALA A 106 11.09 14.24 1.68
N ASP A 107 11.32 13.40 2.70
CA ASP A 107 12.53 12.58 2.87
C ASP A 107 12.50 11.25 2.07
N GLU A 108 11.46 11.06 1.26
CA GLU A 108 11.20 9.95 0.35
C GLU A 108 10.98 8.59 1.02
N ARG A 109 10.90 8.55 2.36
CA ARG A 109 10.87 7.29 3.12
C ARG A 109 9.52 6.61 3.12
N PHE A 110 8.43 7.37 3.22
CA PHE A 110 7.09 6.81 3.43
C PHE A 110 6.18 7.09 2.25
N LEU A 111 5.28 6.13 1.98
CA LEU A 111 4.15 6.30 1.09
C LEU A 111 3.15 7.27 1.74
N THR A 112 2.59 8.18 0.94
CA THR A 112 1.49 9.03 1.38
C THR A 112 0.23 8.78 0.56
N LEU A 113 -0.93 9.00 1.18
CA LEU A 113 -2.22 9.12 0.51
C LEU A 113 -2.83 10.46 0.93
N GLN A 114 -3.22 11.27 -0.06
CA GLN A 114 -3.69 12.65 0.14
C GLN A 114 -2.70 13.53 0.92
N GLY A 115 -1.40 13.21 0.82
CA GLY A 115 -0.33 13.92 1.52
C GLY A 115 -0.05 13.41 2.94
N ASP A 116 -0.86 12.50 3.48
CA ASP A 116 -0.67 11.92 4.81
C ASP A 116 -0.02 10.53 4.74
N HIS A 117 0.87 10.24 5.68
CA HIS A 117 1.56 8.96 5.87
C HIS A 117 1.26 8.30 7.22
N ASP A 118 0.51 8.97 8.10
CA ASP A 118 0.20 8.52 9.46
C ASP A 118 -1.20 7.91 9.59
N SER A 119 -2.09 8.10 8.61
CA SER A 119 -3.47 7.59 8.60
C SER A 119 -3.63 6.13 8.15
N PHE A 120 -2.65 5.26 8.39
CA PHE A 120 -2.79 3.85 8.02
C PHE A 120 -2.80 2.98 9.27
N VAL A 121 -3.69 1.99 9.27
CA VAL A 121 -3.78 0.98 10.32
C VAL A 121 -3.69 -0.42 9.72
N ALA A 122 -3.09 -1.34 10.46
CA ALA A 122 -3.13 -2.77 10.15
C ALA A 122 -4.11 -3.45 11.12
N VAL A 123 -5.09 -4.15 10.57
CA VAL A 123 -6.12 -4.87 11.33
C VAL A 123 -5.96 -6.38 11.12
N ARG A 124 -5.95 -7.13 12.22
CA ARG A 124 -5.84 -8.58 12.26
C ARG A 124 -7.20 -9.22 11.96
N ASP A 125 -7.26 -10.02 10.90
CA ASP A 125 -8.45 -10.79 10.53
C ASP A 125 -8.60 -12.09 11.34
N GLU A 126 -9.72 -12.79 11.15
CA GLU A 126 -10.05 -14.05 11.84
C GLU A 126 -9.05 -15.18 11.56
N GLU A 127 -8.32 -15.10 10.44
CA GLU A 127 -7.25 -16.04 10.08
C GLU A 127 -5.90 -15.63 10.67
N GLY A 128 -5.85 -14.54 11.43
CA GLY A 128 -4.67 -14.01 12.09
C GLY A 128 -3.75 -13.18 11.18
N LYS A 129 -4.20 -12.83 9.96
CA LYS A 129 -3.43 -12.03 9.00
C LYS A 129 -3.71 -10.54 9.18
N TRP A 130 -2.71 -9.70 8.91
CA TRP A 130 -2.81 -8.25 9.12
C TRP A 130 -3.11 -7.53 7.81
N ALA A 131 -4.37 -7.13 7.59
CA ALA A 131 -4.80 -6.38 6.42
C ALA A 131 -4.65 -4.86 6.66
N VAL A 132 -4.37 -4.10 5.61
CA VAL A 132 -4.08 -2.66 5.70
C VAL A 132 -5.30 -1.83 5.32
N TYR A 133 -5.59 -0.81 6.14
CA TYR A 133 -6.69 0.12 5.98
C TYR A 133 -6.18 1.57 6.04
N TRP A 134 -6.93 2.49 5.44
CA TRP A 134 -6.70 3.92 5.53
C TRP A 134 -7.75 4.55 6.44
N ASP A 135 -7.29 5.09 7.55
CA ASP A 135 -8.09 5.58 8.66
C ASP A 135 -7.74 7.04 8.96
N PRO A 136 -8.16 8.00 8.10
CA PRO A 136 -7.83 9.41 8.26
C PRO A 136 -8.54 10.07 9.44
N GLU A 137 -9.73 9.57 9.82
CA GLU A 137 -10.52 10.10 10.92
C GLU A 137 -10.25 9.36 12.24
N GLY A 138 -9.59 8.20 12.22
CA GLY A 138 -9.28 7.38 13.40
C GLY A 138 -10.42 6.46 13.83
N ASP A 139 -11.51 6.38 13.06
CA ASP A 139 -12.71 5.63 13.41
C ASP A 139 -12.43 4.13 13.54
N ILE A 140 -11.55 3.56 12.71
CA ILE A 140 -11.23 2.11 12.75
C ILE A 140 -10.41 1.79 14.00
N GLU A 141 -9.41 2.62 14.30
CA GLU A 141 -8.60 2.49 15.51
C GLU A 141 -9.46 2.61 16.77
N GLU A 142 -10.35 3.62 16.82
CA GLU A 142 -11.28 3.84 17.94
C GLU A 142 -12.32 2.72 18.09
N GLU A 143 -12.85 2.17 16.99
CA GLU A 143 -13.85 1.10 17.05
C GLU A 143 -13.25 -0.22 17.56
N ILE A 144 -12.02 -0.54 17.17
CA ILE A 144 -11.38 -1.81 17.55
C ILE A 144 -10.80 -1.73 18.98
N ASP A 145 -10.17 -0.61 19.35
CA ASP A 145 -9.60 -0.33 20.69
C ASP A 145 -8.85 -1.53 21.31
N ASP A 146 -8.04 -2.21 20.48
CA ASP A 146 -7.29 -3.40 20.85
C ASP A 146 -6.00 -3.47 20.03
N GLU A 147 -4.87 -3.16 20.68
CA GLU A 147 -3.54 -3.17 20.05
C GLU A 147 -3.13 -4.56 19.53
N GLU A 148 -3.72 -5.66 20.01
CA GLU A 148 -3.46 -7.01 19.46
C GLU A 148 -4.23 -7.27 18.17
N ARG A 149 -5.19 -6.41 17.83
CA ARG A 149 -6.06 -6.53 16.66
C ARG A 149 -5.98 -5.36 15.69
N CYS A 150 -5.59 -4.17 16.13
CA CYS A 150 -5.41 -2.98 15.29
C CYS A 150 -4.15 -2.23 15.72
N GLN A 151 -3.29 -1.87 14.76
CA GLN A 151 -2.09 -1.08 15.05
C GLN A 151 -1.86 -0.01 13.97
N PRO A 152 -1.56 1.24 14.36
CA PRO A 152 -1.07 2.25 13.43
C PRO A 152 0.23 1.82 12.74
N VAL A 153 0.27 1.96 11.41
CA VAL A 153 1.42 1.59 10.57
C VAL A 153 1.87 2.74 9.70
N ARG A 154 3.18 2.82 9.44
CA ARG A 154 3.71 3.64 8.34
C ARG A 154 4.23 2.76 7.22
N LEU A 155 3.82 3.04 5.99
CA LEU A 155 4.23 2.27 4.82
C LEU A 155 5.55 2.83 4.28
N ARG A 156 6.66 2.14 4.57
CA ARG A 156 7.99 2.55 4.12
C ARG A 156 8.27 2.07 2.69
N ARG A 157 8.74 2.99 1.85
CA ARG A 157 9.25 2.71 0.52
C ARG A 157 10.66 2.14 0.60
N ARG A 158 10.87 1.02 -0.10
CA ARG A 158 12.19 0.42 -0.34
C ARG A 158 12.46 0.40 -1.84
N PRO A 159 13.15 1.42 -2.39
CA PRO A 159 13.51 1.45 -3.80
C PRO A 159 14.20 0.17 -4.24
N GLN A 160 13.80 -0.36 -5.39
CA GLN A 160 14.44 -1.51 -6.00
C GLN A 160 15.71 -1.02 -6.71
N LEU A 161 16.85 -1.20 -6.06
CA LEU A 161 18.16 -0.85 -6.63
C LEU A 161 18.50 -1.80 -7.80
N GLY A 162 18.89 -1.23 -8.96
CA GLY A 162 19.52 -1.99 -10.05
C GLY A 162 18.64 -2.39 -11.25
N MET A 163 17.42 -1.87 -11.41
CA MET A 163 16.64 -2.07 -12.65
C MET A 163 16.77 -0.88 -13.61
N GLU A 164 17.54 -1.05 -14.68
CA GLU A 164 17.41 -0.22 -15.88
C GLU A 164 16.03 -0.51 -16.50
N SER A 165 15.13 0.47 -16.46
CA SER A 165 13.78 0.35 -17.01
C SER A 165 13.85 0.46 -18.53
N SER A 166 13.94 -0.67 -19.23
CA SER A 166 13.86 -0.73 -20.69
C SER A 166 12.39 -0.78 -21.16
N TYR A 167 11.62 0.27 -20.90
CA TYR A 167 10.38 0.48 -21.66
C TYR A 167 10.73 1.20 -22.97
N VAL A 168 10.89 0.41 -24.03
CA VAL A 168 10.92 0.92 -25.40
C VAL A 168 9.52 1.45 -25.73
N LYS A 169 9.39 2.76 -25.92
CA LYS A 169 8.21 3.34 -26.57
C LYS A 169 8.20 2.84 -28.01
N LYS A 170 7.15 2.13 -28.42
CA LYS A 170 6.77 1.99 -29.83
C LYS A 170 5.90 3.17 -30.23
#